data_AF-A0A4Z0A358-F1
#
_entry.id   AF-A0A4Z0A358-F1
#
_cell.length_a   1.000
_cell.length_b   1.000
_cell.length_c   1.000
_cell.angle_alpha   90.00
_cell.angle_beta   90.00
_cell.angle_gamma   90.00
#
_symmetry.space_group_name_H-M   'P 1'
#
loop_
_entity.id
_entity.type
_entity.pdbx_description
1 polymer ?
#
loop_
_entity_poly.entity_id
_entity_poly.type
_entity_poly.pdbx_seq_one_letter_code
_entity_poly.pdbx_strand_id
1 'polypeptide(L)'
;MPQTNPTGFTPSYPNDLNAVGADAPASAGLRSGGLHGGNTRRRQTLMTLLDALNELSKDESMGTELDLSLQPSFEDDRDVREWFAEGDKGQGAEDDLRRVNNLDKELRNFSNAARQLGSSVGILSSAFHLRERLTQIAYLFRENAADLFPRKVSHQPKESIVSPNIGPRSRKRARSKAPPHVRRPLIVGDLDPEDFPAQLGWFAREVVTFLHCLNEFPEFTDEGVNASIIAFEGDLKYWASCLKTYEGVPTIRFAQKHGASNLLNLSTVATFFSAVTATTLQYSFDMTGTPLSDSVNAFWFTSMVFSIAAAVNSLLGLTWKQAMYRSPGHRVPWWVLIWIKRSPLVFLVLSVACFSVGLVLFAYSSKQNYVVSTITTVFTAFSSFGLAAVSTWFASERWVFSRHKGKKWLEDSLDDFWDKLMGIPPLPWLADKTADLSQRIISLFAHTRSAAVNASSTLTNLFSSRPSLDALGPSSSENSLPSAFSPGL
;
A
#
# COMPACT_ATOMS: atom_id res chain seq x y z
N MET A 1 71.44 15.85 -11.17
CA MET A 1 72.17 15.79 -9.89
C MET A 1 71.25 16.31 -8.80
N PRO A 2 71.15 15.69 -7.61
CA PRO A 2 71.49 14.32 -7.16
C PRO A 2 70.19 13.48 -6.94
N GLN A 3 70.04 12.20 -7.29
CA GLN A 3 70.67 10.93 -6.84
C GLN A 3 70.75 10.75 -5.31
N THR A 4 69.99 9.79 -4.76
CA THR A 4 70.51 8.66 -3.96
C THR A 4 69.43 7.58 -3.72
N ASN A 5 69.93 6.34 -3.59
CA ASN A 5 69.34 5.01 -3.73
C ASN A 5 68.55 4.46 -2.51
N PRO A 6 67.90 3.28 -2.66
CA PRO A 6 67.07 2.62 -1.65
C PRO A 6 67.85 1.62 -0.78
N THR A 7 67.33 1.31 0.42
CA THR A 7 67.79 0.22 1.29
C THR A 7 66.65 -0.74 1.60
N GLY A 8 66.85 -2.02 1.27
CA GLY A 8 65.98 -3.13 1.66
C GLY A 8 66.26 -3.63 3.07
N PHE A 9 65.30 -4.38 3.62
CA PHE A 9 65.47 -5.21 4.81
C PHE A 9 64.56 -6.44 4.72
N THR A 10 65.19 -7.62 4.73
CA THR A 10 64.62 -8.91 5.12
C THR A 10 65.02 -9.22 6.56
N PRO A 11 64.19 -9.97 7.30
CA PRO A 11 64.71 -10.92 8.30
C PRO A 11 64.03 -12.29 8.12
N SER A 12 64.75 -13.36 7.75
CA SER A 12 65.49 -14.30 8.61
C SER A 12 64.64 -14.98 9.71
N TYR A 13 64.30 -16.24 9.44
CA TYR A 13 63.90 -17.29 10.40
C TYR A 13 65.03 -17.58 11.40
N PRO A 14 64.68 -18.08 12.59
CA PRO A 14 65.16 -19.43 12.93
C PRO A 14 64.17 -20.24 13.79
N ASN A 15 64.12 -21.56 13.58
CA ASN A 15 64.31 -22.58 14.64
C ASN A 15 64.03 -23.98 14.09
N ASP A 16 65.11 -24.67 13.75
CA ASP A 16 65.25 -26.12 13.87
C ASP A 16 65.70 -26.45 15.30
N LEU A 17 65.14 -27.49 15.92
CA LEU A 17 65.80 -28.27 16.97
C LEU A 17 65.12 -29.65 17.13
N ASN A 18 65.85 -30.66 16.64
CA ASN A 18 66.10 -31.99 17.20
C ASN A 18 65.01 -33.08 17.24
N ALA A 19 65.14 -33.97 16.24
CA ALA A 19 65.54 -35.38 16.33
C ALA A 19 65.60 -36.10 17.70
N VAL A 20 65.03 -37.32 17.72
CA VAL A 20 65.49 -38.64 18.25
C VAL A 20 64.21 -39.49 18.44
N GLY A 21 64.07 -40.75 18.03
CA GLY A 21 64.99 -41.76 17.51
C GLY A 21 64.21 -42.94 16.88
N ALA A 22 64.95 -43.87 16.31
CA ALA A 22 64.46 -45.06 15.61
C ALA A 22 64.16 -46.23 16.55
N ASP A 23 63.15 -47.04 16.21
CA ASP A 23 63.22 -48.52 16.16
C ASP A 23 61.91 -49.10 15.56
N ALA A 24 62.03 -50.14 14.74
CA ALA A 24 60.97 -50.80 13.95
C ALA A 24 60.49 -52.11 14.64
N PRO A 25 59.71 -53.04 14.01
CA PRO A 25 58.55 -52.94 13.10
C PRO A 25 57.35 -53.83 13.58
N ALA A 26 56.12 -53.60 13.08
CA ALA A 26 55.11 -54.68 12.88
C ALA A 26 53.82 -54.19 12.20
N SER A 27 53.55 -54.75 11.02
CA SER A 27 52.24 -55.14 10.46
C SER A 27 50.94 -54.53 11.03
N ALA A 28 50.25 -53.71 10.23
CA ALA A 28 48.78 -53.64 10.21
C ALA A 28 48.28 -53.08 8.87
N GLY A 29 47.22 -53.69 8.35
CA GLY A 29 46.77 -53.63 6.97
C GLY A 29 46.25 -52.27 6.49
N LEU A 30 46.57 -52.02 5.23
CA LEU A 30 45.92 -51.09 4.31
C LEU A 30 44.38 -51.11 4.39
N ARG A 31 43.80 -49.94 4.69
CA ARG A 31 42.51 -49.50 4.15
C ARG A 31 42.58 -48.02 3.78
N SER A 32 43.38 -47.73 2.74
CA SER A 32 43.28 -46.49 1.97
C SER A 32 42.39 -46.75 0.77
N GLY A 33 41.12 -46.35 0.86
CA GLY A 33 40.12 -46.59 -0.17
C GLY A 33 38.81 -45.88 0.19
N GLY A 34 38.80 -44.55 0.09
CA GLY A 34 37.61 -43.75 0.40
C GLY A 34 37.67 -42.26 0.05
N LEU A 35 38.85 -41.68 -0.15
CA LEU A 35 39.00 -40.23 -0.37
C LEU A 35 38.73 -39.76 -1.82
N HIS A 36 38.70 -40.66 -2.81
CA HIS A 36 38.48 -40.27 -4.21
C HIS A 36 36.99 -40.17 -4.62
N GLY A 37 36.07 -40.80 -3.89
CA GLY A 37 34.63 -40.78 -4.22
C GLY A 37 33.89 -39.49 -3.82
N GLY A 38 34.43 -38.72 -2.88
CA GLY A 38 33.81 -37.47 -2.43
C GLY A 38 33.98 -36.31 -3.42
N ASN A 39 35.06 -36.32 -4.20
CA ASN A 39 35.41 -35.19 -5.08
C ASN A 39 34.58 -35.18 -6.37
N THR A 40 34.25 -36.35 -6.90
CA THR A 40 33.41 -36.50 -8.11
C THR A 40 31.97 -36.03 -7.88
N ARG A 41 31.38 -36.38 -6.72
CA ARG A 41 30.01 -35.97 -6.37
C ARG A 41 29.87 -34.45 -6.20
N ARG A 42 30.91 -33.77 -5.70
CA ARG A 42 30.94 -32.31 -5.51
C ARG A 42 31.02 -31.56 -6.84
N ARG A 43 31.91 -32.02 -7.73
CA ARG A 43 31.99 -31.48 -9.11
C ARG A 43 30.68 -31.66 -9.86
N GLN A 44 30.01 -32.79 -9.65
CA GLN A 44 28.70 -33.04 -10.27
C GLN A 44 27.63 -32.04 -9.80
N THR A 45 27.56 -31.73 -8.50
CA THR A 45 26.59 -30.72 -8.00
C THR A 45 26.87 -29.31 -8.49
N LEU A 46 28.16 -28.96 -8.69
CA LEU A 46 28.53 -27.66 -9.23
C LEU A 46 28.14 -27.56 -10.72
N MET A 47 28.40 -28.60 -11.50
CA MET A 47 27.96 -28.68 -12.90
C MET A 47 26.44 -28.61 -13.05
N THR A 48 25.67 -29.27 -12.17
CA THR A 48 24.20 -29.15 -12.19
C THR A 48 23.73 -27.72 -11.89
N LEU A 49 24.39 -27.01 -10.97
CA LEU A 49 24.07 -25.61 -10.68
C LEU A 49 24.41 -24.70 -11.86
N LEU A 50 25.51 -24.96 -12.55
CA LEU A 50 25.91 -24.22 -13.75
C LEU A 50 24.97 -24.47 -14.91
N ASP A 51 24.57 -25.71 -15.13
CA ASP A 51 23.58 -26.04 -16.13
C ASP A 51 22.28 -25.29 -15.86
N ALA A 52 21.85 -25.18 -14.60
CA ALA A 52 20.67 -24.39 -14.23
C ALA A 52 20.85 -22.87 -14.44
N LEU A 53 22.04 -22.32 -14.17
CA LEU A 53 22.35 -20.90 -14.46
C LEU A 53 22.42 -20.63 -15.97
N ASN A 54 23.02 -21.55 -16.72
CA ASN A 54 23.17 -21.47 -18.17
C ASN A 54 21.82 -21.67 -18.87
N GLU A 55 20.96 -22.54 -18.34
CA GLU A 55 19.56 -22.69 -18.78
C GLU A 55 18.76 -21.40 -18.57
N LEU A 56 19.03 -20.65 -17.48
CA LEU A 56 18.43 -19.33 -17.27
C LEU A 56 18.89 -18.28 -18.31
N SER A 57 20.08 -18.44 -18.88
CA SER A 57 20.70 -17.49 -19.82
C SER A 57 20.43 -17.84 -21.29
N LYS A 58 20.28 -19.12 -21.64
CA LYS A 58 20.27 -19.61 -23.04
C LYS A 58 18.99 -19.36 -23.83
N ASP A 59 17.91 -18.91 -23.22
CA ASP A 59 16.61 -18.82 -23.90
C ASP A 59 16.42 -17.59 -24.81
N GLU A 60 17.42 -16.73 -24.95
CA GLU A 60 17.37 -15.63 -25.93
C GLU A 60 17.47 -16.08 -27.40
N SER A 61 17.79 -17.35 -27.70
CA SER A 61 18.03 -17.79 -29.09
C SER A 61 16.81 -18.37 -29.82
N MET A 62 15.62 -18.42 -29.22
CA MET A 62 14.42 -19.01 -29.85
C MET A 62 13.28 -18.00 -30.06
N GLY A 63 13.62 -16.75 -30.41
CA GLY A 63 12.61 -15.72 -30.75
C GLY A 63 13.06 -14.55 -31.62
N THR A 64 14.33 -14.47 -32.03
CA THR A 64 14.91 -13.23 -32.59
C THR A 64 15.32 -13.37 -34.05
N GLU A 65 14.38 -13.76 -34.90
CA GLU A 65 14.37 -13.39 -36.33
C GLU A 65 13.16 -12.48 -36.58
N LEU A 66 13.09 -11.37 -35.84
CA LEU A 66 12.19 -10.27 -36.16
C LEU A 66 13.02 -9.16 -36.80
N ASP A 67 12.87 -9.08 -38.11
CA ASP A 67 13.36 -8.07 -39.04
C ASP A 67 13.30 -6.65 -38.44
N LEU A 68 14.46 -6.13 -38.04
CA LEU A 68 14.65 -4.79 -37.46
C LEU A 68 14.50 -3.64 -38.48
N SER A 69 13.91 -3.90 -39.65
CA SER A 69 13.72 -2.88 -40.70
C SER A 69 12.29 -2.33 -40.84
N LEU A 70 11.30 -2.84 -40.10
CA LEU A 70 9.97 -2.20 -40.05
C LEU A 70 9.79 -1.33 -38.80
N GLN A 71 9.89 -0.02 -39.01
CA GLN A 71 9.37 0.98 -38.10
C GLN A 71 7.84 0.79 -38.00
N PRO A 72 7.25 0.48 -36.83
CA PRO A 72 5.81 0.29 -36.73
C PRO A 72 5.14 1.65 -36.80
N SER A 73 4.36 1.85 -37.87
CA SER A 73 3.37 2.92 -37.94
C SER A 73 2.36 2.73 -36.80
N PHE A 74 2.30 3.72 -35.92
CA PHE A 74 1.53 3.73 -34.67
C PHE A 74 0.03 4.02 -34.92
N GLU A 75 -0.63 3.25 -35.79
CA GLU A 75 -2.02 3.53 -36.20
C GLU A 75 -3.07 2.44 -35.96
N ASP A 76 -2.75 1.26 -35.41
CA ASP A 76 -3.80 0.28 -35.06
C ASP A 76 -3.63 -0.34 -33.66
N ASP A 77 -4.20 0.33 -32.66
CA ASP A 77 -4.21 -0.11 -31.25
C ASP A 77 -5.21 -1.26 -30.96
N ARG A 78 -5.92 -1.78 -31.96
CA ARG A 78 -6.77 -2.98 -31.78
C ARG A 78 -5.95 -4.25 -31.56
N ASP A 79 -4.73 -4.30 -32.07
CA ASP A 79 -3.89 -5.49 -32.04
C ASP A 79 -3.13 -5.69 -30.73
N VAL A 80 -2.95 -4.64 -29.92
CA VAL A 80 -2.21 -4.76 -28.64
C VAL A 80 -2.96 -5.68 -27.67
N ARG A 81 -4.30 -5.61 -27.66
CA ARG A 81 -5.11 -6.48 -26.80
C ARG A 81 -5.14 -7.93 -27.29
N GLU A 82 -5.07 -8.13 -28.61
CA GLU A 82 -5.02 -9.46 -29.23
C GLU A 82 -3.63 -10.10 -29.01
N TRP A 83 -2.56 -9.31 -29.14
CA TRP A 83 -1.17 -9.66 -28.78
C TRP A 83 -0.95 -10.06 -27.31
N PHE A 84 -1.79 -9.59 -26.39
CA PHE A 84 -1.82 -10.00 -24.98
C PHE A 84 -2.87 -11.08 -24.69
N ALA A 85 -3.83 -11.31 -25.59
CA ALA A 85 -4.88 -12.32 -25.46
C ALA A 85 -4.47 -13.69 -26.00
N GLU A 86 -3.42 -13.76 -26.82
CA GLU A 86 -2.78 -15.02 -27.23
C GLU A 86 -2.44 -15.84 -25.97
N GLY A 87 -2.99 -17.05 -25.90
CA GLY A 87 -3.00 -17.90 -24.70
C GLY A 87 -1.62 -18.25 -24.12
N ASP A 88 -0.53 -17.95 -24.83
CA ASP A 88 0.79 -18.52 -24.63
C ASP A 88 1.69 -17.74 -23.65
N LYS A 89 1.57 -16.41 -23.57
CA LYS A 89 2.49 -15.60 -22.73
C LYS A 89 2.33 -15.79 -21.22
N GLY A 90 1.13 -16.18 -20.79
CA GLY A 90 0.89 -16.52 -19.38
C GLY A 90 1.57 -17.83 -18.97
N GLN A 91 1.81 -18.74 -19.92
CA GLN A 91 2.53 -19.99 -19.67
C GLN A 91 4.02 -19.73 -19.48
N GLY A 92 4.60 -18.84 -20.30
CA GLY A 92 6.00 -18.42 -20.17
C GLY A 92 6.33 -17.85 -18.79
N ALA A 93 5.49 -16.99 -18.24
CA ALA A 93 5.71 -16.43 -16.90
C ALA A 93 5.68 -17.51 -15.78
N GLU A 94 4.86 -18.55 -15.92
CA GLU A 94 4.89 -19.68 -14.99
C GLU A 94 6.15 -20.53 -15.15
N ASP A 95 6.58 -20.76 -16.38
CA ASP A 95 7.76 -21.57 -16.68
C ASP A 95 9.04 -20.87 -16.21
N ASP A 96 9.14 -19.54 -16.34
CA ASP A 96 10.22 -18.75 -15.76
C ASP A 96 10.24 -18.84 -14.23
N LEU A 97 9.08 -18.75 -13.58
CA LEU A 97 8.98 -18.96 -12.13
C LEU A 97 9.40 -20.38 -11.73
N ARG A 98 9.12 -21.40 -12.55
CA ARG A 98 9.58 -22.77 -12.29
C ARG A 98 11.10 -22.88 -12.39
N ARG A 99 11.73 -22.23 -13.37
CA ARG A 99 13.20 -22.17 -13.50
C ARG A 99 13.87 -21.51 -12.30
N VAL A 100 13.34 -20.38 -11.86
CA VAL A 100 13.83 -19.69 -10.64
C VAL A 100 13.71 -20.58 -9.40
N ASN A 101 12.61 -21.32 -9.25
CA ASN A 101 12.45 -22.27 -8.15
C ASN A 101 13.42 -23.47 -8.24
N ASN A 102 13.74 -23.94 -9.45
CA ASN A 102 14.74 -24.98 -9.66
C ASN A 102 16.14 -24.47 -9.29
N LEU A 103 16.48 -23.22 -9.63
CA LEU A 103 17.74 -22.61 -9.22
C LEU A 103 17.87 -22.50 -7.69
N ASP A 104 16.83 -22.04 -6.97
CA ASP A 104 16.85 -22.03 -5.49
C ASP A 104 17.06 -23.43 -4.90
N LYS A 105 16.44 -24.46 -5.51
CA LYS A 105 16.60 -25.85 -5.10
C LYS A 105 18.04 -26.33 -5.30
N GLU A 106 18.66 -26.05 -6.44
CA GLU A 106 20.05 -26.44 -6.69
C GLU A 106 21.04 -25.67 -5.82
N LEU A 107 20.82 -24.37 -5.59
CA LEU A 107 21.61 -23.59 -4.62
C LEU A 107 21.54 -24.18 -3.21
N ARG A 108 20.37 -24.69 -2.81
CA ARG A 108 20.19 -25.37 -1.54
C ARG A 108 20.90 -26.73 -1.50
N ASN A 109 20.85 -27.51 -2.58
CA ASN A 109 21.58 -28.78 -2.68
C ASN A 109 23.09 -28.54 -2.58
N PHE A 110 23.59 -27.54 -3.32
CA PHE A 110 24.98 -27.12 -3.31
C PHE A 110 25.42 -26.67 -1.92
N SER A 111 24.67 -25.79 -1.25
CA SER A 111 24.95 -25.35 0.13
C SER A 111 25.06 -26.54 1.10
N ASN A 112 24.18 -27.55 0.97
CA ASN A 112 24.27 -28.75 1.80
C ASN A 112 25.52 -29.60 1.52
N ALA A 113 25.95 -29.68 0.26
CA ALA A 113 27.19 -30.36 -0.12
C ALA A 113 28.43 -29.59 0.38
N ALA A 114 28.40 -28.26 0.26
CA ALA A 114 29.50 -27.38 0.62
C ALA A 114 29.88 -27.46 2.11
N ARG A 115 28.92 -27.74 3.01
CA ARG A 115 29.15 -27.94 4.45
C ARG A 115 30.22 -29.00 4.79
N GLN A 116 30.45 -29.95 3.91
CA GLN A 116 31.46 -30.99 4.12
C GLN A 116 32.89 -30.52 3.87
N LEU A 117 33.07 -29.31 3.33
CA LEU A 117 34.35 -28.62 3.23
C LEU A 117 34.51 -27.81 4.52
N GLY A 118 35.46 -28.19 5.38
CA GLY A 118 35.66 -27.58 6.71
C GLY A 118 35.94 -26.07 6.73
N SER A 119 36.10 -25.44 5.55
CA SER A 119 36.33 -24.00 5.34
C SER A 119 35.21 -23.31 4.53
N SER A 120 33.98 -23.84 4.51
CA SER A 120 32.90 -23.37 3.61
C SER A 120 32.08 -22.17 4.09
N VAL A 121 32.49 -21.48 5.16
CA VAL A 121 31.66 -20.44 5.79
C VAL A 121 31.32 -19.30 4.81
N GLY A 122 32.30 -18.84 4.01
CA GLY A 122 32.09 -17.81 2.99
C GLY A 122 31.05 -18.24 1.95
N ILE A 123 31.26 -19.40 1.32
CA ILE A 123 30.35 -19.97 0.32
C ILE A 123 28.93 -20.13 0.86
N LEU A 124 28.79 -20.64 2.09
CA LEU A 124 27.49 -20.84 2.73
C LEU A 124 26.77 -19.51 2.98
N SER A 125 27.50 -18.49 3.41
CA SER A 125 26.97 -17.15 3.63
C SER A 125 26.54 -16.48 2.32
N SER A 126 27.40 -16.49 1.29
CA SER A 126 27.06 -15.94 -0.03
C SER A 126 25.89 -16.68 -0.68
N ALA A 127 25.82 -18.01 -0.56
CA ALA A 127 24.70 -18.79 -1.07
C ALA A 127 23.39 -18.48 -0.34
N PHE A 128 23.44 -18.16 0.96
CA PHE A 128 22.27 -17.74 1.70
C PHE A 128 21.73 -16.40 1.19
N HIS A 129 22.58 -15.39 1.03
CA HIS A 129 22.17 -14.08 0.50
C HIS A 129 21.67 -14.16 -0.94
N LEU A 130 22.32 -14.96 -1.78
CA LEU A 130 21.88 -15.19 -3.16
C LEU A 130 20.46 -15.76 -3.20
N ARG A 131 20.15 -16.74 -2.35
CA ARG A 131 18.81 -17.34 -2.25
C ARG A 131 17.77 -16.37 -1.68
N GLU A 132 18.16 -15.55 -0.71
CA GLU A 132 17.30 -14.50 -0.17
C GLU A 132 16.89 -13.51 -1.26
N ARG A 133 17.84 -13.00 -2.04
CA ARG A 133 17.58 -12.08 -3.16
C ARG A 133 16.77 -12.73 -4.27
N LEU A 134 17.08 -13.98 -4.63
CA LEU A 134 16.31 -14.72 -5.63
C LEU A 134 14.84 -14.87 -5.21
N THR A 135 14.59 -15.11 -3.93
CA THR A 135 13.22 -15.21 -3.38
C THR A 135 12.48 -13.87 -3.47
N GLN A 136 13.17 -12.75 -3.18
CA GLN A 136 12.59 -11.40 -3.31
C GLN A 136 12.27 -11.05 -4.77
N ILE A 137 13.18 -11.35 -5.71
CA ILE A 137 12.99 -11.13 -7.15
C ILE A 137 11.83 -11.98 -7.66
N ALA A 138 11.76 -13.27 -7.28
CA ALA A 138 10.66 -14.15 -7.69
C ALA A 138 9.29 -13.66 -7.20
N TYR A 139 9.24 -13.10 -5.99
CA TYR A 139 8.03 -12.49 -5.44
C TYR A 139 7.60 -11.26 -6.24
N LEU A 140 8.52 -10.31 -6.47
CA LEU A 140 8.25 -9.11 -7.24
C LEU A 140 7.82 -9.43 -8.69
N PHE A 141 8.49 -10.38 -9.34
CA PHE A 141 8.13 -10.85 -10.68
C PHE A 141 6.71 -11.44 -10.70
N ARG A 142 6.36 -12.24 -9.70
CA ARG A 142 5.02 -12.82 -9.58
C ARG A 142 3.94 -11.77 -9.34
N GLU A 143 4.17 -10.78 -8.47
CA GLU A 143 3.20 -9.71 -8.23
C GLU A 143 2.99 -8.86 -9.50
N ASN A 144 4.07 -8.54 -10.21
CA ASN A 144 3.99 -7.87 -11.51
C ASN A 144 3.23 -8.72 -12.55
N ALA A 145 3.48 -10.03 -12.60
CA ALA A 145 2.78 -10.94 -13.47
C ALA A 145 1.29 -11.10 -13.09
N ALA A 146 0.95 -11.07 -11.80
CA ALA A 146 -0.44 -11.09 -11.33
C ALA A 146 -1.20 -9.82 -11.72
N ASP A 147 -0.54 -8.65 -11.69
CA ASP A 147 -1.13 -7.39 -12.14
C ASP A 147 -1.34 -7.34 -13.67
N LEU A 148 -0.46 -7.98 -14.43
CA LEU A 148 -0.57 -8.10 -15.89
C LEU A 148 -1.57 -9.19 -16.32
N PHE A 149 -1.59 -10.31 -15.60
CA PHE A 149 -2.36 -11.50 -15.94
C PHE A 149 -3.20 -12.02 -14.76
N PRO A 150 -4.15 -11.20 -14.24
CA PRO A 150 -4.88 -11.52 -13.01
C PRO A 150 -5.77 -12.77 -13.10
N ARG A 151 -6.05 -13.26 -14.33
CA ARG A 151 -6.82 -14.49 -14.56
C ARG A 151 -5.96 -15.76 -14.49
N LYS A 152 -4.65 -15.65 -14.74
CA LYS A 152 -3.72 -16.79 -14.83
C LYS A 152 -2.83 -16.86 -13.60
N VAL A 153 -2.30 -15.71 -13.16
CA VAL A 153 -1.40 -15.61 -12.02
C VAL A 153 -2.14 -14.99 -10.84
N SER A 154 -2.25 -15.75 -9.75
CA SER A 154 -2.86 -15.27 -8.51
C SER A 154 -1.83 -14.57 -7.63
N HIS A 155 -2.21 -13.40 -7.09
CA HIS A 155 -1.43 -12.66 -6.10
C HIS A 155 -1.09 -13.55 -4.91
N GLN A 156 0.14 -13.42 -4.41
CA GLN A 156 0.51 -14.18 -3.23
C GLN A 156 0.05 -13.38 -1.99
N PRO A 157 -0.77 -13.96 -1.10
CA PRO A 157 -1.25 -13.22 0.06
C PRO A 157 -0.05 -12.82 0.93
N LYS A 158 0.11 -11.50 1.14
CA LYS A 158 1.21 -10.85 1.90
C LYS A 158 1.40 -11.46 3.30
N GLU A 159 0.34 -12.02 3.88
CA GLU A 159 0.33 -12.69 5.19
C GLU A 159 1.08 -14.03 5.22
N SER A 160 1.27 -14.69 4.06
CA SER A 160 2.04 -15.94 3.97
C SER A 160 3.55 -15.75 4.17
N ILE A 161 4.02 -14.50 4.13
CA ILE A 161 5.43 -14.13 4.08
C ILE A 161 5.96 -13.67 5.46
N VAL A 162 5.13 -13.02 6.28
CA VAL A 162 5.62 -12.23 7.44
C VAL A 162 5.43 -12.92 8.80
N SER A 163 4.72 -14.05 8.93
CA SER A 163 4.41 -14.61 10.26
C SER A 163 4.94 -16.02 10.55
N PRO A 164 5.95 -16.17 11.43
CA PRO A 164 6.16 -17.39 12.21
C PRO A 164 5.34 -17.39 13.51
N ASN A 165 4.26 -16.59 13.59
CA ASN A 165 3.46 -16.54 14.82
C ASN A 165 2.46 -17.70 14.86
N ILE A 166 2.83 -18.66 15.70
CA ILE A 166 2.14 -19.90 16.01
C ILE A 166 0.73 -19.57 16.54
N GLY A 167 -0.28 -19.63 15.67
CA GLY A 167 -1.66 -19.80 16.13
C GLY A 167 -1.79 -21.14 16.88
N PRO A 168 -2.39 -21.19 18.08
CA PRO A 168 -2.33 -22.36 18.95
C PRO A 168 -3.18 -23.57 18.51
N ARG A 169 -3.80 -23.55 17.32
CA ARG A 169 -4.86 -24.52 16.96
C ARG A 169 -4.48 -25.70 16.09
N SER A 170 -3.27 -25.78 15.51
CA SER A 170 -2.87 -26.92 14.67
C SER A 170 -1.68 -27.71 15.25
N ARG A 171 -1.90 -28.34 16.41
CA ARG A 171 -0.86 -29.10 17.16
C ARG A 171 -0.76 -30.60 16.83
N LYS A 172 -1.52 -31.16 15.89
CA LYS A 172 -1.57 -32.63 15.72
C LYS A 172 -0.68 -33.26 14.63
N ARG A 173 0.17 -32.52 13.92
CA ARG A 173 1.09 -33.10 12.91
C ARG A 173 2.52 -32.53 12.90
N ALA A 174 3.15 -32.37 14.06
CA ALA A 174 4.55 -31.92 14.14
C ALA A 174 5.46 -32.97 14.80
N ARG A 175 5.94 -33.95 14.03
CA ARG A 175 7.07 -34.81 14.43
C ARG A 175 8.21 -34.90 13.41
N SER A 176 8.22 -34.06 12.37
CA SER A 176 9.40 -33.88 11.51
C SER A 176 9.57 -32.39 11.22
N LYS A 177 10.18 -31.65 12.15
CA LYS A 177 10.61 -30.28 11.89
C LYS A 177 12.01 -30.37 11.30
N ALA A 178 12.14 -30.03 10.01
CA ALA A 178 13.44 -29.89 9.37
C ALA A 178 14.28 -28.84 10.13
N PRO A 179 15.62 -29.01 10.20
CA PRO A 179 16.52 -28.09 10.89
C PRO A 179 16.30 -26.62 10.46
N PRO A 180 16.46 -25.63 11.35
CA PRO A 180 16.13 -24.22 11.08
C PRO A 180 16.82 -23.61 9.85
N HIS A 181 17.98 -24.12 9.45
CA HIS A 181 18.71 -23.67 8.25
C HIS A 181 18.16 -24.24 6.92
N VAL A 182 17.09 -25.03 6.97
CA VAL A 182 16.39 -25.60 5.81
C VAL A 182 15.18 -24.72 5.40
N ARG A 183 14.85 -23.69 6.18
CA ARG A 183 13.74 -22.80 5.87
C ARG A 183 14.06 -21.94 4.65
N ARG A 184 13.06 -21.75 3.78
CA ARG A 184 13.11 -20.72 2.74
C ARG A 184 13.41 -19.37 3.42
N PRO A 185 14.33 -18.56 2.88
CA PRO A 185 14.50 -17.18 3.34
C PRO A 185 13.13 -16.52 3.41
N LEU A 186 12.81 -15.96 4.57
CA LEU A 186 11.59 -15.18 4.70
C LEU A 186 11.86 -13.86 4.00
N ILE A 187 10.93 -13.42 3.16
CA ILE A 187 10.99 -12.09 2.58
C ILE A 187 10.69 -11.12 3.73
N VAL A 188 11.75 -10.50 4.27
CA VAL A 188 11.62 -9.53 5.37
C VAL A 188 11.51 -8.15 4.77
N GLY A 189 10.28 -7.68 4.54
CA GLY A 189 10.04 -6.30 4.13
C GLY A 189 8.79 -6.11 3.27
N ASP A 190 8.26 -4.89 3.30
CA ASP A 190 7.34 -4.41 2.27
C ASP A 190 8.19 -4.09 1.04
N LEU A 191 8.24 -5.01 0.07
CA LEU A 191 8.95 -4.78 -1.18
C LEU A 191 8.04 -4.04 -2.14
N ASP A 192 8.44 -2.83 -2.51
CA ASP A 192 7.78 -2.08 -3.55
C ASP A 192 8.17 -2.68 -4.92
N PRO A 193 7.21 -2.92 -5.83
CA PRO A 193 7.51 -3.23 -7.23
C PRO A 193 8.48 -2.25 -7.89
N GLU A 194 8.54 -0.99 -7.46
CA GLU A 194 9.51 -0.01 -7.96
C GLU A 194 10.97 -0.34 -7.57
N ASP A 195 11.19 -1.14 -6.53
CA ASP A 195 12.54 -1.58 -6.12
C ASP A 195 13.09 -2.72 -6.99
N PHE A 196 12.31 -3.30 -7.89
CA PHE A 196 12.71 -4.44 -8.71
C PHE A 196 14.03 -4.26 -9.48
N PRO A 197 14.30 -3.11 -10.14
CA PRO A 197 15.59 -2.86 -10.78
C PRO A 197 16.75 -2.86 -9.79
N ALA A 198 16.55 -2.28 -8.60
CA ALA A 198 17.55 -2.27 -7.55
C ALA A 198 17.83 -3.69 -7.05
N GLN A 199 16.78 -4.50 -6.82
CA GLN A 199 16.91 -5.90 -6.38
C GLN A 199 17.72 -6.75 -7.38
N LEU A 200 17.50 -6.59 -8.69
CA LEU A 200 18.32 -7.25 -9.72
C LEU A 200 19.79 -6.80 -9.66
N GLY A 201 20.04 -5.51 -9.45
CA GLY A 201 21.39 -4.98 -9.27
C GLY A 201 22.10 -5.53 -8.03
N TRP A 202 21.39 -5.70 -6.90
CA TRP A 202 21.92 -6.35 -5.70
C TRP A 202 22.20 -7.82 -5.95
N PHE A 203 21.30 -8.53 -6.62
CA PHE A 203 21.47 -9.94 -6.98
C PHE A 203 22.72 -10.16 -7.84
N ALA A 204 22.97 -9.30 -8.83
CA ALA A 204 24.21 -9.34 -9.63
C ALA A 204 25.48 -9.27 -8.76
N ARG A 205 25.50 -8.39 -7.74
CA ARG A 205 26.65 -8.29 -6.81
C ARG A 205 26.81 -9.54 -5.95
N GLU A 206 25.70 -10.13 -5.49
CA GLU A 206 25.73 -11.37 -4.70
C GLU A 206 26.22 -12.56 -5.55
N VAL A 207 25.87 -12.61 -6.84
CA VAL A 207 26.38 -13.62 -7.80
C VAL A 207 27.90 -13.55 -7.91
N VAL A 208 28.47 -12.35 -8.04
CA VAL A 208 29.94 -12.16 -8.09
C VAL A 208 30.61 -12.46 -6.76
N THR A 209 29.99 -12.06 -5.65
CA THR A 209 30.51 -12.37 -4.32
C THR A 209 30.57 -13.89 -4.10
N PHE A 210 29.52 -14.60 -4.51
CA PHE A 210 29.49 -16.06 -4.51
C PHE A 210 30.61 -16.66 -5.38
N LEU A 211 30.88 -16.09 -6.56
CA LEU A 211 31.98 -16.51 -7.42
C LEU A 211 33.35 -16.33 -6.76
N HIS A 212 33.58 -15.19 -6.10
CA HIS A 212 34.83 -14.97 -5.38
C HIS A 212 35.03 -16.01 -4.27
N CYS A 213 33.99 -16.33 -3.50
CA CYS A 213 34.05 -17.38 -2.50
C CYS A 213 34.27 -18.79 -3.09
N LEU A 214 33.77 -19.07 -4.30
CA LEU A 214 34.05 -20.32 -4.99
C LEU A 214 35.52 -20.42 -5.41
N ASN A 215 36.10 -19.33 -5.90
CA ASN A 215 37.48 -19.28 -6.36
C ASN A 215 38.53 -19.36 -5.24
N GLU A 216 38.13 -19.24 -3.97
CA GLU A 216 39.02 -19.55 -2.83
C GLU A 216 39.43 -21.03 -2.79
N PHE A 217 38.71 -21.90 -3.50
CA PHE A 217 38.99 -23.33 -3.58
C PHE A 217 39.46 -23.70 -4.99
N PRO A 218 40.74 -24.11 -5.16
CA PRO A 218 41.27 -24.45 -6.48
C PRO A 218 40.55 -25.63 -7.14
N GLU A 219 39.83 -26.44 -6.37
CA GLU A 219 39.01 -27.53 -6.90
C GLU A 219 37.78 -27.07 -7.68
N PHE A 220 37.37 -25.80 -7.51
CA PHE A 220 36.21 -25.16 -8.13
C PHE A 220 36.56 -24.02 -9.08
N THR A 221 37.84 -23.68 -9.21
CA THR A 221 38.31 -22.68 -10.18
C THR A 221 38.25 -23.29 -11.58
N ASP A 222 37.19 -22.96 -12.32
CA ASP A 222 37.04 -23.31 -13.73
C ASP A 222 36.81 -22.01 -14.52
N GLU A 223 37.62 -21.80 -15.55
CA GLU A 223 37.62 -20.59 -16.35
C GLU A 223 36.29 -20.41 -17.12
N GLY A 224 35.68 -21.51 -17.60
CA GLY A 224 34.38 -21.48 -18.26
C GLY A 224 33.25 -21.10 -17.29
N VAL A 225 33.36 -21.56 -16.05
CA VAL A 225 32.41 -21.21 -14.97
C VAL A 225 32.50 -19.74 -14.63
N ASN A 226 33.72 -19.24 -14.43
CA ASN A 226 33.97 -17.83 -14.18
C ASN A 226 33.41 -16.96 -15.32
N ALA A 227 33.66 -17.33 -16.58
CA ALA A 227 33.14 -16.61 -17.75
C ALA A 227 31.59 -16.60 -17.77
N SER A 228 30.94 -17.74 -17.52
CA SER A 228 29.47 -17.85 -17.52
C SER A 228 28.81 -17.01 -16.43
N ILE A 229 29.39 -16.99 -15.23
CA ILE A 229 28.84 -16.24 -14.09
C ILE A 229 29.06 -14.73 -14.28
N ILE A 230 30.20 -14.32 -14.85
CA ILE A 230 30.46 -12.91 -15.20
C ILE A 230 29.53 -12.43 -16.31
N ALA A 231 29.27 -13.25 -17.33
CA ALA A 231 28.30 -12.94 -18.37
C ALA A 231 26.89 -12.73 -17.78
N PHE A 232 26.46 -13.65 -16.92
CA PHE A 232 25.16 -13.54 -16.23
C PHE A 232 25.06 -12.30 -15.34
N GLU A 233 26.14 -11.90 -14.65
CA GLU A 233 26.19 -10.62 -13.92
C GLU A 233 25.95 -9.42 -14.87
N GLY A 234 26.58 -9.45 -16.06
CA GLY A 234 26.39 -8.45 -17.10
C GLY A 234 24.93 -8.33 -17.52
N ASP A 235 24.28 -9.45 -17.79
CA ASP A 235 22.87 -9.52 -18.19
C ASP A 235 21.95 -8.97 -17.09
N LEU A 236 22.17 -9.36 -15.83
CA LEU A 236 21.40 -8.86 -14.69
C LEU A 236 21.51 -7.34 -14.54
N LYS A 237 22.71 -6.78 -14.71
CA LYS A 237 22.92 -5.32 -14.69
C LYS A 237 22.24 -4.63 -15.87
N TYR A 238 22.31 -5.22 -17.05
CA TYR A 238 21.64 -4.71 -18.23
C TYR A 238 20.13 -4.68 -18.04
N TRP A 239 19.51 -5.77 -17.59
CA TRP A 239 18.08 -5.84 -17.29
C TRP A 239 17.66 -4.83 -16.23
N ALA A 240 18.44 -4.68 -15.14
CA ALA A 240 18.20 -3.66 -14.14
C ALA A 240 18.20 -2.24 -14.75
N SER A 241 19.15 -1.93 -15.63
CA SER A 241 19.20 -0.65 -16.32
C SER A 241 18.00 -0.43 -17.25
N CYS A 242 17.59 -1.46 -17.99
CA CYS A 242 16.41 -1.41 -18.85
C CYS A 242 15.15 -1.13 -18.03
N LEU A 243 14.94 -1.88 -16.95
CA LEU A 243 13.79 -1.71 -16.06
C LEU A 243 13.74 -0.34 -15.39
N LYS A 244 14.90 0.24 -15.07
CA LYS A 244 15.01 1.61 -14.54
C LYS A 244 14.43 2.67 -15.49
N THR A 245 14.44 2.42 -16.80
CA THR A 245 13.84 3.32 -17.78
C THR A 245 12.31 3.35 -17.70
N TYR A 246 11.71 2.29 -17.12
CA TYR A 246 10.27 2.17 -16.90
C TYR A 246 9.82 2.63 -15.49
N GLU A 247 10.76 3.01 -14.62
CA GLU A 247 10.54 3.61 -13.29
C GLU A 247 9.81 4.95 -13.48
N GLY A 248 8.47 4.92 -13.42
CA GLY A 248 7.59 6.08 -13.68
C GLY A 248 6.29 5.73 -14.40
N VAL A 249 6.26 4.68 -15.23
CA VAL A 249 5.04 4.20 -15.91
C VAL A 249 4.02 3.60 -14.90
N PRO A 250 4.43 2.83 -13.87
CA PRO A 250 3.52 2.31 -12.84
C PRO A 250 2.89 3.41 -11.98
N THR A 251 3.67 4.41 -11.56
CA THR A 251 3.17 5.59 -10.84
C THR A 251 2.09 6.34 -11.65
N ILE A 252 2.26 6.46 -12.97
CA ILE A 252 1.23 7.04 -13.86
C ILE A 252 -0.03 6.16 -13.87
N ARG A 253 0.11 4.83 -13.92
CA ARG A 253 -1.02 3.88 -13.89
C ARG A 253 -1.75 3.92 -12.54
N PHE A 254 -1.03 4.06 -11.43
CA PHE A 254 -1.60 4.21 -10.09
C PHE A 254 -2.40 5.51 -9.97
N ALA A 255 -1.83 6.64 -10.41
CA ALA A 255 -2.52 7.93 -10.44
C ALA A 255 -3.78 7.91 -11.32
N GLN A 256 -3.74 7.19 -12.46
CA GLN A 256 -4.89 6.98 -13.33
C GLN A 256 -5.98 6.14 -12.65
N LYS A 257 -5.61 5.03 -12.00
CA LYS A 257 -6.53 4.15 -11.26
C LYS A 257 -7.22 4.90 -10.11
N HIS A 258 -6.45 5.66 -9.34
CA HIS A 258 -6.98 6.48 -8.24
C HIS A 258 -7.93 7.57 -8.75
N GLY A 259 -7.56 8.24 -9.86
CA GLY A 259 -8.39 9.26 -10.49
C GLY A 259 -9.69 8.72 -11.12
N ALA A 260 -9.75 7.44 -11.48
CA ALA A 260 -10.98 6.79 -11.96
C ALA A 260 -11.89 6.36 -10.79
N SER A 261 -11.31 5.75 -9.74
CA SER A 261 -12.08 5.36 -8.54
C SER A 261 -12.79 6.54 -7.90
N ASN A 262 -12.15 7.72 -7.81
CA ASN A 262 -12.79 8.92 -7.27
C ASN A 262 -14.01 9.38 -8.08
N LEU A 263 -13.95 9.34 -9.43
CA LEU A 263 -15.09 9.71 -10.28
C LEU A 263 -16.24 8.70 -10.16
N LEU A 264 -15.94 7.41 -10.01
CA LEU A 264 -16.95 6.39 -9.76
C LEU A 264 -17.65 6.64 -8.41
N ASN A 265 -16.88 6.89 -7.35
CA ASN A 265 -17.42 7.18 -6.02
C ASN A 265 -18.33 8.43 -6.05
N LEU A 266 -17.92 9.49 -6.76
CA LEU A 266 -18.76 10.69 -6.93
C LEU A 266 -20.08 10.38 -7.66
N SER A 267 -20.05 9.55 -8.71
CA SER A 267 -21.26 9.12 -9.42
C SER A 267 -22.20 8.30 -8.53
N THR A 268 -21.65 7.40 -7.71
CA THR A 268 -22.43 6.60 -6.76
C THR A 268 -23.11 7.48 -5.72
N VAL A 269 -22.37 8.43 -5.12
CA VAL A 269 -22.92 9.36 -4.13
C VAL A 269 -24.01 10.25 -4.77
N ALA A 270 -23.77 10.77 -5.97
CA ALA A 270 -24.77 11.52 -6.72
C ALA A 270 -26.03 10.68 -6.99
N THR A 271 -25.89 9.43 -7.45
CA THR A 271 -27.04 8.56 -7.72
C THR A 271 -27.85 8.28 -6.46
N PHE A 272 -27.17 8.04 -5.34
CA PHE A 272 -27.82 7.87 -4.04
C PHE A 272 -28.62 9.12 -3.63
N PHE A 273 -28.04 10.31 -3.75
CA PHE A 273 -28.75 11.56 -3.46
C PHE A 273 -29.95 11.80 -4.39
N SER A 274 -29.85 11.42 -5.67
CA SER A 274 -30.99 11.48 -6.60
C SER A 274 -32.13 10.58 -6.13
N ALA A 275 -31.82 9.36 -5.68
CA ALA A 275 -32.83 8.43 -5.15
C ALA A 275 -33.49 8.97 -3.88
N VAL A 276 -32.70 9.47 -2.92
CA VAL A 276 -33.23 10.08 -1.68
C VAL A 276 -34.14 11.27 -2.00
N THR A 277 -33.69 12.16 -2.90
CA THR A 277 -34.48 13.33 -3.33
C THR A 277 -35.78 12.91 -4.00
N ALA A 278 -35.74 11.88 -4.86
CA ALA A 278 -36.94 11.34 -5.52
C ALA A 278 -37.94 10.80 -4.50
N THR A 279 -37.47 10.07 -3.48
CA THR A 279 -38.34 9.57 -2.41
C THR A 279 -38.91 10.71 -1.57
N THR A 280 -38.14 11.75 -1.25
CA THR A 280 -38.68 12.91 -0.52
C THR A 280 -39.72 13.67 -1.32
N LEU A 281 -39.54 13.76 -2.64
CA LEU A 281 -40.47 14.40 -3.55
C LEU A 281 -41.83 13.68 -3.56
N GLN A 282 -41.85 12.35 -3.39
CA GLN A 282 -43.10 11.58 -3.28
C GLN A 282 -43.96 12.01 -2.08
N TYR A 283 -43.38 12.58 -1.03
CA TYR A 283 -44.15 13.04 0.14
C TYR A 283 -44.72 14.44 -0.03
N SER A 284 -44.33 15.16 -1.06
CA SER A 284 -44.52 16.60 -1.13
C SER A 284 -45.01 17.14 -2.47
N PHE A 285 -44.98 16.33 -3.52
CA PHE A 285 -45.45 16.74 -4.84
C PHE A 285 -46.92 17.18 -4.85
N ASP A 286 -47.76 16.58 -4.01
CA ASP A 286 -49.17 16.96 -3.84
C ASP A 286 -49.36 18.24 -3.02
N MET A 287 -48.33 18.68 -2.28
CA MET A 287 -48.39 19.90 -1.49
C MET A 287 -48.13 21.10 -2.41
N THR A 288 -49.18 21.68 -2.96
CA THR A 288 -49.11 22.83 -3.89
C THR A 288 -50.00 23.99 -3.43
N GLY A 289 -49.73 25.20 -3.92
CA GLY A 289 -50.62 26.36 -3.76
C GLY A 289 -50.30 27.28 -2.57
N THR A 290 -49.25 26.98 -1.81
CA THR A 290 -48.65 27.96 -0.89
C THR A 290 -47.23 28.25 -1.34
N PRO A 291 -46.75 29.52 -1.24
CA PRO A 291 -45.43 29.89 -1.73
C PRO A 291 -44.30 29.10 -1.03
N LEU A 292 -44.53 28.70 0.21
CA LEU A 292 -43.58 27.89 0.98
C LEU A 292 -43.53 26.45 0.43
N SER A 293 -44.69 25.84 0.15
CA SER A 293 -44.75 24.49 -0.44
C SER A 293 -44.17 24.43 -1.85
N ASP A 294 -44.49 25.43 -2.68
CA ASP A 294 -43.96 25.55 -4.04
C ASP A 294 -42.44 25.75 -4.03
N SER A 295 -41.92 26.50 -3.04
CA SER A 295 -40.47 26.64 -2.84
C SER A 295 -39.82 25.30 -2.49
N VAL A 296 -40.45 24.47 -1.65
CA VAL A 296 -39.88 23.15 -1.31
C VAL A 296 -39.78 22.25 -2.54
N ASN A 297 -40.85 22.22 -3.34
CA ASN A 297 -40.87 21.53 -4.63
C ASN A 297 -39.76 22.02 -5.56
N ALA A 298 -39.60 23.33 -5.70
CA ALA A 298 -38.52 23.91 -6.50
C ALA A 298 -37.12 23.46 -6.03
N PHE A 299 -36.88 23.42 -4.72
CA PHE A 299 -35.59 22.99 -4.17
C PHE A 299 -35.34 21.48 -4.36
N TRP A 300 -36.35 20.62 -4.21
CA TRP A 300 -36.18 19.18 -4.51
C TRP A 300 -35.86 18.95 -5.98
N PHE A 301 -36.63 19.53 -6.91
CA PHE A 301 -36.35 19.41 -8.34
C PHE A 301 -34.94 19.91 -8.70
N THR A 302 -34.55 21.08 -8.17
CA THR A 302 -33.21 21.65 -8.39
C THR A 302 -32.12 20.73 -7.87
N SER A 303 -32.28 20.18 -6.65
CA SER A 303 -31.31 19.24 -6.08
C SER A 303 -31.19 17.95 -6.89
N MET A 304 -32.30 17.42 -7.42
CA MET A 304 -32.32 16.25 -8.28
C MET A 304 -31.60 16.50 -9.60
N VAL A 305 -31.86 17.63 -10.26
CA VAL A 305 -31.22 18.00 -11.53
C VAL A 305 -29.71 18.10 -11.37
N PHE A 306 -29.22 18.79 -10.32
CA PHE A 306 -27.79 18.89 -10.07
C PHE A 306 -27.15 17.54 -9.74
N SER A 307 -27.87 16.67 -9.03
CA SER A 307 -27.38 15.33 -8.70
C SER A 307 -27.22 14.46 -9.96
N ILE A 308 -28.21 14.46 -10.86
CA ILE A 308 -28.13 13.75 -12.14
C ILE A 308 -26.99 14.33 -13.00
N ALA A 309 -26.86 15.65 -13.05
CA ALA A 309 -25.76 16.32 -13.78
C ALA A 309 -24.39 15.92 -13.21
N ALA A 310 -24.24 15.83 -11.89
CA ALA A 310 -23.01 15.36 -11.25
C ALA A 310 -22.68 13.90 -11.62
N ALA A 311 -23.68 13.01 -11.64
CA ALA A 311 -23.51 11.61 -12.02
C ALA A 311 -23.09 11.47 -13.50
N VAL A 312 -23.83 12.13 -14.41
CA VAL A 312 -23.53 12.11 -15.85
C VAL A 312 -22.16 12.70 -16.15
N ASN A 313 -21.80 13.82 -15.53
CA ASN A 313 -20.49 14.44 -15.75
C ASN A 313 -19.34 13.61 -15.16
N SER A 314 -19.58 12.87 -14.07
CA SER A 314 -18.62 11.91 -13.54
C SER A 314 -18.38 10.76 -14.53
N LEU A 315 -19.45 10.21 -15.12
CA LEU A 315 -19.36 9.16 -16.14
C LEU A 315 -18.70 9.66 -17.42
N LEU A 316 -19.04 10.86 -17.91
CA LEU A 316 -18.37 11.48 -19.05
C LEU A 316 -16.88 11.72 -18.78
N GLY A 317 -16.52 12.12 -17.57
CA GLY A 317 -15.12 12.26 -17.15
C GLY A 317 -14.37 10.91 -17.15
N LEU A 318 -15.07 9.82 -16.81
CA LEU A 318 -14.52 8.46 -16.86
C LEU A 318 -14.35 7.97 -18.31
N THR A 319 -15.38 8.10 -19.14
CA THR A 319 -15.29 7.70 -20.55
C THR A 319 -14.24 8.51 -21.28
N TRP A 320 -14.11 9.81 -20.99
CA TRP A 320 -13.03 10.65 -21.52
C TRP A 320 -11.64 10.18 -21.07
N LYS A 321 -11.48 9.74 -19.81
CA LYS A 321 -10.21 9.21 -19.30
C LYS A 321 -9.87 7.83 -19.87
N GLN A 322 -10.89 7.04 -20.22
CA GLN A 322 -10.73 5.70 -20.78
C GLN A 322 -10.64 5.69 -22.32
N ALA A 323 -11.04 6.79 -22.98
CA ALA A 323 -10.95 6.93 -24.42
C ALA A 323 -9.49 6.96 -24.88
N MET A 324 -9.16 6.03 -25.77
CA MET A 324 -7.81 5.75 -26.28
C MET A 324 -7.25 6.89 -27.13
N TYR A 325 -8.11 7.58 -27.90
CA TYR A 325 -7.71 8.71 -28.73
C TYR A 325 -7.81 10.01 -27.94
N ARG A 326 -6.69 10.43 -27.35
CA ARG A 326 -6.60 11.71 -26.64
C ARG A 326 -5.72 12.68 -27.41
N SER A 327 -6.30 13.79 -27.87
CA SER A 327 -5.49 14.89 -28.39
C SER A 327 -4.60 15.45 -27.25
N PRO A 328 -3.31 15.77 -27.54
CA PRO A 328 -2.41 16.34 -26.53
C PRO A 328 -3.06 17.55 -25.86
N GLY A 329 -2.96 17.63 -24.53
CA GLY A 329 -3.75 18.54 -23.68
C GLY A 329 -3.68 20.03 -24.03
N HIS A 330 -2.77 20.44 -24.92
CA HIS A 330 -2.66 21.82 -25.41
C HIS A 330 -3.75 22.21 -26.44
N ARG A 331 -4.43 21.26 -27.09
CA ARG A 331 -5.46 21.58 -28.11
C ARG A 331 -6.88 21.67 -27.57
N VAL A 332 -7.13 21.20 -26.34
CA VAL A 332 -8.48 21.21 -25.77
C VAL A 332 -8.73 22.57 -25.12
N PRO A 333 -9.83 23.27 -25.44
CA PRO A 333 -10.15 24.54 -24.80
C PRO A 333 -10.15 24.39 -23.27
N TRP A 334 -9.50 25.33 -22.57
CA TRP A 334 -9.34 25.27 -21.12
C TRP A 334 -10.68 25.17 -20.38
N TRP A 335 -11.74 25.81 -20.91
CA TRP A 335 -13.08 25.72 -20.33
C TRP A 335 -13.63 24.29 -20.32
N VAL A 336 -13.38 23.49 -21.37
CA VAL A 336 -13.78 22.07 -21.44
C VAL A 336 -13.03 21.25 -20.39
N LEU A 337 -11.72 21.50 -20.24
CA LEU A 337 -10.89 20.80 -19.26
C LEU A 337 -11.31 21.10 -17.81
N ILE A 338 -11.66 22.35 -17.51
CA ILE A 338 -12.23 22.71 -16.20
C ILE A 338 -13.56 22.03 -16.00
N TRP A 339 -14.42 22.07 -17.02
CA TRP A 339 -15.77 21.52 -16.93
C TRP A 339 -15.69 20.03 -16.61
N ILE A 340 -14.93 19.23 -17.38
CA ILE A 340 -14.80 17.79 -17.14
C ILE A 340 -14.19 17.48 -15.76
N LYS A 341 -13.18 18.24 -15.31
CA LYS A 341 -12.48 17.93 -14.05
C LYS A 341 -13.20 18.42 -12.79
N ARG A 342 -13.94 19.53 -12.87
CA ARG A 342 -14.44 20.25 -11.69
C ARG A 342 -15.96 20.27 -11.58
N SER A 343 -16.67 20.13 -12.70
CA SER A 343 -18.14 20.16 -12.76
C SER A 343 -18.81 19.14 -11.82
N PRO A 344 -18.39 17.85 -11.76
CA PRO A 344 -19.14 16.87 -10.99
C PRO A 344 -19.20 17.17 -9.50
N LEU A 345 -18.08 17.61 -8.92
CA LEU A 345 -18.02 17.96 -7.49
C LEU A 345 -18.86 19.20 -7.18
N VAL A 346 -18.81 20.22 -8.04
CA VAL A 346 -19.57 21.47 -7.83
C VAL A 346 -21.07 21.21 -7.89
N PHE A 347 -21.53 20.43 -8.88
CA PHE A 347 -22.94 20.05 -8.97
C PHE A 347 -23.39 19.18 -7.79
N LEU A 348 -22.55 18.27 -7.31
CA LEU A 348 -22.86 17.48 -6.12
C LEU A 348 -23.03 18.36 -4.88
N VAL A 349 -22.12 19.30 -4.63
CA VAL A 349 -22.22 20.22 -3.48
C VAL A 349 -23.47 21.10 -3.56
N LEU A 350 -23.77 21.62 -4.75
CA LEU A 350 -24.96 22.44 -4.95
C LEU A 350 -26.26 21.62 -4.78
N SER A 351 -26.27 20.36 -5.21
CA SER A 351 -27.36 19.43 -4.97
C SER A 351 -27.61 19.23 -3.47
N VAL A 352 -26.56 18.95 -2.69
CA VAL A 352 -26.65 18.77 -1.22
C VAL A 352 -27.14 20.04 -0.53
N ALA A 353 -26.66 21.22 -0.95
CA ALA A 353 -27.12 22.50 -0.42
C ALA A 353 -28.61 22.76 -0.70
N CYS A 354 -29.05 22.55 -1.96
CA CYS A 354 -30.46 22.68 -2.32
C CYS A 354 -31.35 21.68 -1.57
N PHE A 355 -30.91 20.43 -1.42
CA PHE A 355 -31.62 19.41 -0.67
C PHE A 355 -31.76 19.80 0.81
N SER A 356 -30.69 20.30 1.42
CA SER A 356 -30.67 20.80 2.80
C SER A 356 -31.67 21.95 3.01
N VAL A 357 -31.71 22.93 2.10
CA VAL A 357 -32.69 24.02 2.15
C VAL A 357 -34.12 23.50 1.99
N GLY A 358 -34.34 22.58 1.03
CA GLY A 358 -35.61 21.90 0.85
C GLY A 358 -36.07 21.17 2.11
N LEU A 359 -35.18 20.47 2.81
CA LEU A 359 -35.50 19.76 4.05
C LEU A 359 -36.00 20.71 5.16
N VAL A 360 -35.34 21.86 5.33
CA VAL A 360 -35.74 22.87 6.31
C VAL A 360 -37.11 23.44 5.95
N LEU A 361 -37.31 23.85 4.69
CA LEU A 361 -38.58 24.39 4.25
C LEU A 361 -39.71 23.37 4.36
N PHE A 362 -39.44 22.09 4.07
CA PHE A 362 -40.39 21.00 4.23
C PHE A 362 -40.87 20.87 5.67
N ALA A 363 -39.95 20.90 6.64
CA ALA A 363 -40.30 20.76 8.06
C ALA A 363 -41.24 21.87 8.54
N TYR A 364 -41.18 23.05 7.95
CA TYR A 364 -42.14 24.14 8.20
C TYR A 364 -43.42 24.01 7.36
N SER A 365 -43.33 23.53 6.12
CA SER A 365 -44.48 23.35 5.21
C SER A 365 -45.45 22.29 5.70
N SER A 366 -44.93 21.16 6.20
CA SER A 366 -45.72 20.01 6.62
C SER A 366 -46.49 20.22 7.91
N LYS A 367 -46.43 21.42 8.52
CA LYS A 367 -47.09 21.76 9.80
C LYS A 367 -46.78 20.75 10.91
N GLN A 368 -45.56 20.18 10.91
CA GLN A 368 -45.11 19.32 12.00
C GLN A 368 -44.97 20.11 13.30
N ASN A 369 -44.85 19.40 14.42
CA ASN A 369 -44.65 20.04 15.72
C ASN A 369 -43.41 20.96 15.68
N TYR A 370 -43.54 22.17 16.22
CA TYR A 370 -42.49 23.20 16.25
C TYR A 370 -41.14 22.68 16.75
N VAL A 371 -41.15 21.72 17.68
CA VAL A 371 -39.95 21.08 18.21
C VAL A 371 -39.18 20.36 17.09
N VAL A 372 -39.86 19.60 16.22
CA VAL A 372 -39.23 18.84 15.13
C VAL A 372 -38.62 19.78 14.09
N SER A 373 -39.35 20.83 13.70
CA SER A 373 -38.85 21.82 12.73
C SER A 373 -37.64 22.58 13.27
N THR A 374 -37.65 22.95 14.56
CA THR A 374 -36.53 23.64 15.22
C THR A 374 -35.30 22.75 15.28
N ILE A 375 -35.44 21.49 15.72
CA ILE A 375 -34.34 20.52 15.78
C ILE A 375 -33.75 20.31 14.37
N THR A 376 -34.60 20.06 13.37
CA THR A 376 -34.17 19.84 11.97
C THR A 376 -33.37 21.02 11.45
N THR A 377 -33.83 22.24 11.72
CA THR A 377 -33.16 23.47 11.29
C THR A 377 -31.79 23.65 11.95
N VAL A 378 -31.68 23.40 13.26
CA VAL A 378 -30.41 23.53 13.99
C VAL A 378 -29.38 22.52 13.51
N PHE A 379 -29.76 21.25 13.39
CA PHE A 379 -28.84 20.21 12.91
C PHE A 379 -28.43 20.44 11.46
N THR A 380 -29.36 20.91 10.62
CA THR A 380 -29.09 21.22 9.22
C THR A 380 -28.19 22.45 9.07
N ALA A 381 -28.36 23.49 9.89
CA ALA A 381 -27.47 24.64 9.92
C ALA A 381 -26.05 24.24 10.34
N PHE A 382 -25.92 23.38 11.36
CA PHE A 382 -24.63 22.88 11.82
C PHE A 382 -23.91 22.05 10.76
N SER A 383 -24.61 21.10 10.11
CA SER A 383 -24.00 20.28 9.05
C SER A 383 -23.63 21.11 7.82
N SER A 384 -24.50 22.04 7.39
CA SER A 384 -24.23 22.94 6.27
C SER A 384 -23.06 23.88 6.54
N PHE A 385 -22.88 24.35 7.77
CA PHE A 385 -21.71 25.14 8.16
C PHE A 385 -20.41 24.32 8.00
N GLY A 386 -20.39 23.07 8.47
CA GLY A 386 -19.25 22.18 8.30
C GLY A 386 -18.91 21.95 6.82
N LEU A 387 -19.92 21.66 5.98
CA LEU A 387 -19.73 21.47 4.55
C LEU A 387 -19.24 22.74 3.84
N ALA A 388 -19.78 23.91 4.20
CA ALA A 388 -19.36 25.20 3.64
C ALA A 388 -17.91 25.53 4.02
N ALA A 389 -17.51 25.25 5.27
CA ALA A 389 -16.13 25.45 5.72
C ALA A 389 -15.15 24.56 4.95
N VAL A 390 -15.43 23.26 4.83
CA VAL A 390 -14.59 22.31 4.08
C VAL A 390 -14.55 22.68 2.59
N SER A 391 -15.69 23.04 1.99
CA SER A 391 -15.75 23.46 0.58
C SER A 391 -14.95 24.73 0.32
N THR A 392 -15.09 25.74 1.20
CA THR A 392 -14.32 26.99 1.14
C THR A 392 -12.83 26.71 1.29
N TRP A 393 -12.45 25.84 2.23
CA TRP A 393 -11.07 25.42 2.41
C TRP A 393 -10.49 24.80 1.14
N PHE A 394 -11.13 23.76 0.59
CA PHE A 394 -10.67 23.11 -0.65
C PHE A 394 -10.63 24.07 -1.85
N ALA A 395 -11.60 24.97 -1.96
CA ALA A 395 -11.64 25.98 -3.02
C ALA A 395 -10.48 26.97 -2.89
N SER A 396 -10.17 27.39 -1.66
CA SER A 396 -9.05 28.28 -1.36
C SER A 396 -7.71 27.60 -1.64
N GLU A 397 -7.53 26.34 -1.24
CA GLU A 397 -6.29 25.58 -1.45
C GLU A 397 -5.97 25.48 -2.94
N ARG A 398 -6.99 25.13 -3.74
CA ARG A 398 -6.84 25.09 -5.20
C ARG A 398 -6.59 26.45 -5.83
N TRP A 399 -7.23 27.50 -5.32
CA TRP A 399 -7.02 28.86 -5.84
C TRP A 399 -5.60 29.34 -5.57
N VAL A 400 -5.08 29.11 -4.35
CA VAL A 400 -3.71 29.42 -3.95
C VAL A 400 -2.71 28.60 -4.77
N PHE A 401 -2.92 27.28 -4.89
CA PHE A 401 -2.05 26.42 -5.72
C PHE A 401 -1.99 26.89 -7.17
N SER A 402 -3.15 27.25 -7.75
CA SER A 402 -3.25 27.80 -9.10
C SER A 402 -2.52 29.13 -9.25
N ARG A 403 -2.55 30.00 -8.24
CA ARG A 403 -1.94 31.33 -8.29
C ARG A 403 -0.43 31.29 -8.04
N HIS A 404 0.03 30.42 -7.15
CA HIS A 404 1.44 30.34 -6.73
C HIS A 404 2.22 29.20 -7.39
N LYS A 405 1.60 28.43 -8.31
CA LYS A 405 2.22 27.28 -9.00
C LYS A 405 2.91 26.30 -8.03
N GLY A 406 2.31 26.09 -6.85
CA GLY A 406 2.83 25.20 -5.81
C GLY A 406 4.01 25.74 -4.99
N LYS A 407 4.41 27.00 -5.13
CA LYS A 407 5.52 27.59 -4.34
C LYS A 407 5.13 28.04 -2.92
N LYS A 408 3.83 28.19 -2.65
CA LYS A 408 3.28 28.59 -1.35
C LYS A 408 2.10 27.70 -1.02
N TRP A 409 1.99 27.28 0.23
CA TRP A 409 0.87 26.51 0.74
C TRP A 409 -0.27 27.44 1.19
N LEU A 410 -1.45 26.86 1.42
CA LEU A 410 -2.61 27.62 1.90
C LEU A 410 -2.34 28.23 3.27
N GLU A 411 -1.65 27.50 4.15
CA GLU A 411 -1.27 27.95 5.49
C GLU A 411 -0.45 29.24 5.43
N ASP A 412 0.62 29.26 4.63
CA ASP A 412 1.43 30.47 4.40
C ASP A 412 0.59 31.66 3.91
N SER A 413 -0.43 31.40 3.09
CA SER A 413 -1.30 32.45 2.53
C SER A 413 -2.36 32.93 3.53
N LEU A 414 -2.83 32.04 4.39
CA LEU A 414 -3.76 32.34 5.48
C LEU A 414 -3.05 33.13 6.58
N ASP A 415 -1.81 32.80 6.91
CA ASP A 415 -1.00 33.54 7.87
C ASP A 415 -0.66 34.93 7.32
N ASP A 416 -0.20 35.02 6.06
CA ASP A 416 0.01 36.30 5.36
C ASP A 416 -1.27 37.17 5.33
N PHE A 417 -2.46 36.54 5.24
CA PHE A 417 -3.75 37.24 5.26
C PHE A 417 -4.17 37.60 6.69
N TRP A 418 -3.98 36.73 7.66
CA TRP A 418 -4.30 36.96 9.06
C TRP A 418 -3.44 38.07 9.65
N ASP A 419 -2.15 38.11 9.33
CA ASP A 419 -1.26 39.19 9.73
C ASP A 419 -1.71 40.54 9.14
N LYS A 420 -2.13 40.55 7.88
CA LYS A 420 -2.69 41.75 7.24
C LYS A 420 -4.05 42.14 7.82
N LEU A 421 -4.91 41.15 8.10
CA LEU A 421 -6.24 41.36 8.66
C LEU A 421 -6.15 41.92 10.08
N MET A 422 -5.27 41.35 10.91
CA MET A 422 -4.95 41.87 12.25
C MET A 422 -4.26 43.23 12.18
N GLY A 423 -3.56 43.55 11.10
CA GLY A 423 -2.99 44.88 10.86
C GLY A 423 -4.03 45.98 10.57
N ILE A 424 -5.30 45.66 10.28
CA ILE A 424 -6.35 46.65 9.98
C ILE A 424 -7.12 47.01 11.28
N PRO A 425 -6.99 48.24 11.83
CA PRO A 425 -7.87 48.70 12.90
C PRO A 425 -9.30 48.78 12.35
N PRO A 426 -10.30 48.03 12.90
CA PRO A 426 -10.55 47.80 14.33
C PRO A 426 -10.42 46.33 14.83
N LEU A 427 -9.87 45.41 14.04
CA LEU A 427 -9.82 43.99 14.38
C LEU A 427 -9.01 43.63 15.65
N PRO A 428 -7.89 44.30 15.97
CA PRO A 428 -7.19 44.10 17.24
C PRO A 428 -8.07 44.40 18.45
N TRP A 429 -8.87 45.45 18.37
CA TRP A 429 -9.79 45.85 19.44
C TRP A 429 -10.91 44.82 19.63
N LEU A 430 -11.39 44.22 18.54
CA LEU A 430 -12.42 43.18 18.58
C LEU A 430 -11.86 41.86 19.16
N ALA A 431 -10.62 41.50 18.80
CA ALA A 431 -9.94 40.32 19.35
C ALA A 431 -9.67 40.45 20.86
N ASP A 432 -9.26 41.64 21.30
CA ASP A 432 -9.06 41.91 22.73
C ASP A 432 -10.39 41.83 23.50
N LYS A 433 -11.48 42.31 22.89
CA LYS A 433 -12.82 42.26 23.47
C LYS A 433 -13.43 40.86 23.49
N THR A 434 -13.14 40.02 22.50
CA THR A 434 -13.57 38.61 22.48
C THR A 434 -12.76 37.77 23.47
N ALA A 435 -11.47 38.08 23.67
CA ALA A 435 -10.67 37.47 24.73
C ALA A 435 -11.25 37.77 26.13
N ASP A 436 -11.63 39.02 26.41
CA ASP A 436 -12.31 39.41 27.67
C ASP A 436 -13.66 38.68 27.83
N LEU A 437 -14.47 38.62 26.76
CA LEU A 437 -15.73 37.87 26.76
C LEU A 437 -15.53 36.37 27.02
N SER A 438 -14.52 35.77 26.41
CA SER A 438 -14.21 34.35 26.61
C SER A 438 -13.80 34.06 28.06
N GLN A 439 -12.98 34.92 28.67
CA GLN A 439 -12.60 34.77 30.08
C GLN A 439 -13.80 34.93 31.01
N ARG A 440 -14.72 35.86 30.71
CA ARG A 440 -15.98 36.02 31.45
C ARG A 440 -16.86 34.77 31.35
N ILE A 441 -17.01 34.18 30.16
CA ILE A 441 -17.79 32.94 29.98
C ILE A 441 -17.15 31.77 30.72
N ILE A 442 -15.82 31.61 30.64
CA ILE A 442 -15.09 30.56 31.37
C ILE A 442 -15.26 30.73 32.88
N SER A 443 -15.23 31.97 33.39
CA SER A 443 -15.44 32.26 34.80
C SER A 443 -16.87 31.92 35.26
N LEU A 444 -17.88 32.19 34.42
CA LEU A 444 -19.29 31.83 34.68
C LEU A 444 -19.50 30.31 34.66
N PHE A 445 -18.85 29.58 33.76
CA PHE A 445 -18.87 28.12 33.74
C PHE A 445 -18.18 27.52 34.96
N ALA A 446 -17.07 28.09 35.43
CA ALA A 446 -16.42 27.67 36.67
C ALA A 446 -17.32 27.93 37.91
N HIS A 447 -18.06 29.04 37.93
CA HIS A 447 -19.00 29.37 39.00
C HIS A 447 -20.24 28.47 38.99
N THR A 448 -20.79 28.15 37.82
CA THR A 448 -21.93 27.22 37.71
C THR A 448 -21.54 25.78 38.02
N ARG A 449 -20.34 25.35 37.61
CA ARG A 449 -19.81 24.02 37.97
C ARG A 449 -19.59 23.87 39.48
N SER A 450 -19.03 24.88 40.14
CA SER A 450 -18.86 24.85 41.60
C SER A 450 -20.20 24.91 42.34
N ALA A 451 -21.17 25.69 41.86
CA ALA A 451 -22.52 25.69 42.42
C ALA A 451 -23.23 24.33 42.27
N ALA A 452 -23.09 23.65 41.13
CA ALA A 452 -23.66 22.33 40.89
C ALA A 452 -23.04 21.24 41.78
N VAL A 453 -21.72 21.28 41.98
CA VAL A 453 -21.01 20.37 42.88
C VAL A 453 -21.45 20.59 44.34
N ASN A 454 -21.59 21.84 44.76
CA ASN A 454 -22.07 22.17 46.11
C ASN A 454 -23.52 21.70 46.31
N ALA A 455 -24.42 21.94 45.36
CA ALA A 455 -25.80 21.46 45.43
C ALA A 455 -25.90 19.92 45.48
N SER A 456 -25.03 19.23 44.73
CA SER A 456 -24.93 17.77 44.78
C SER A 456 -24.49 17.27 46.16
N SER A 457 -23.54 17.94 46.82
CA SER A 457 -23.09 17.58 48.17
C SER A 457 -24.16 17.81 49.26
N THR A 458 -25.03 18.80 49.08
CA THR A 458 -26.15 19.06 50.00
C THR A 458 -27.23 17.97 49.87
N LEU A 459 -27.48 17.50 48.65
CA LEU A 459 -28.42 16.40 48.40
C LEU A 459 -27.91 15.06 48.96
N THR A 460 -26.62 14.76 48.83
CA THR A 460 -26.06 13.51 49.40
C THR A 460 -26.08 13.51 50.94
N ASN A 461 -25.90 14.66 51.57
CA ASN A 461 -26.02 14.81 53.04
C ASN A 461 -27.48 14.69 53.52
N LEU A 462 -28.45 15.17 52.74
CA LEU A 462 -29.88 14.97 53.02
C LEU A 462 -30.28 13.49 52.91
N PHE A 463 -29.72 12.75 51.96
CA PHE A 463 -30.02 11.32 51.79
C PHE A 463 -29.29 10.42 52.81
N SER A 464 -28.13 10.82 53.33
CA SER A 464 -27.41 10.05 54.37
C SER A 464 -28.00 10.22 55.78
N SER A 465 -28.88 11.21 56.01
CA SER A 465 -29.45 11.50 57.33
C SER A 465 -30.75 10.76 57.62
N ARG A 466 -31.08 9.71 56.86
CA ARG A 466 -32.29 8.90 57.12
C ARG A 466 -32.00 7.92 58.28
N PRO A 467 -32.68 8.01 59.43
CA PRO A 467 -32.44 7.13 60.56
C PRO A 467 -32.83 5.69 60.21
N SER A 468 -31.97 4.76 60.61
CA SER A 468 -32.11 3.31 60.47
C SER A 468 -33.45 2.82 61.02
N LEU A 469 -34.31 2.37 60.13
CA LEU A 469 -35.60 1.74 60.44
C LEU A 469 -35.40 0.23 60.52
N ASP A 470 -34.55 -0.21 61.46
CA ASP A 470 -34.40 -1.61 61.85
C ASP A 470 -35.48 -1.97 62.88
N ALA A 471 -36.71 -2.16 62.42
CA ALA A 471 -37.73 -2.91 63.15
C ALA A 471 -38.91 -3.19 62.21
N LEU A 472 -38.92 -4.37 61.58
CA LEU A 472 -40.10 -5.21 61.34
C LEU A 472 -39.67 -6.49 60.62
N GLY A 473 -39.94 -7.62 61.27
CA GLY A 473 -39.41 -8.94 60.93
C GLY A 473 -40.05 -9.61 59.70
N PRO A 474 -39.61 -10.85 59.40
CA PRO A 474 -39.99 -11.54 58.17
C PRO A 474 -41.27 -12.36 58.39
N SER A 475 -42.31 -12.08 57.61
CA SER A 475 -43.41 -13.03 57.39
C SER A 475 -43.39 -13.52 55.95
N SER A 476 -42.99 -14.78 55.83
CA SER A 476 -43.36 -15.73 54.79
C SER A 476 -44.81 -15.59 54.31
N SER A 477 -45.04 -15.67 52.99
CA SER A 477 -45.93 -16.67 52.37
C SER A 477 -46.24 -16.33 50.91
N GLU A 478 -46.03 -17.34 50.06
CA GLU A 478 -46.99 -17.81 49.06
C GLU A 478 -47.26 -17.04 47.75
N ASN A 479 -46.98 -17.81 46.68
CA ASN A 479 -47.88 -18.13 45.56
C ASN A 479 -48.32 -17.00 44.62
N SER A 480 -47.91 -17.12 43.34
CA SER A 480 -48.79 -17.59 42.25
C SER A 480 -48.34 -17.04 40.87
N LEU A 481 -48.04 -17.97 39.96
CA LEU A 481 -48.13 -17.80 38.50
C LEU A 481 -49.59 -17.47 38.08
N PRO A 482 -49.85 -16.83 36.92
CA PRO A 482 -49.95 -17.52 35.61
C PRO A 482 -49.27 -16.73 34.47
N SER A 483 -48.48 -17.37 33.60
CA SER A 483 -48.85 -17.99 32.30
C SER A 483 -49.39 -17.06 31.20
N ALA A 484 -48.59 -16.98 30.13
CA ALA A 484 -48.94 -17.00 28.71
C ALA A 484 -49.74 -15.83 28.09
N PHE A 485 -49.11 -15.14 27.12
CA PHE A 485 -49.76 -14.77 25.86
C PHE A 485 -48.73 -14.73 24.72
N SER A 486 -49.07 -15.42 23.63
CA SER A 486 -48.34 -15.54 22.36
C SER A 486 -48.75 -14.41 21.38
N PRO A 487 -48.04 -14.21 20.26
CA PRO A 487 -48.19 -13.06 19.38
C PRO A 487 -49.19 -13.30 18.23
N GLY A 488 -49.68 -12.22 17.62
CA GLY A 488 -50.52 -12.27 16.42
C GLY A 488 -50.19 -11.14 15.44
N LEU A 489 -49.92 -11.59 14.20
CA LEU A 489 -49.95 -10.92 12.89
C LEU A 489 -48.86 -9.89 12.54
#